data_AF-A0A0A3I740-F1
#
_entry.id   AF-A0A0A3I740-F1
#
_cell.length_a   1.000
_cell.length_b   1.000
_cell.length_c   1.000
_cell.angle_alpha   90.00
_cell.angle_beta   90.00
_cell.angle_gamma   90.00
#
_symmetry.space_group_name_H-M   'P 1'
#
loop_
_entity.id
_entity.type
_entity.pdbx_description
1 polymer ?
#
loop_
_entity_poly.entity_id
_entity_poly.type
_entity_poly.pdbx_seq_one_letter_code
_entity_poly.pdbx_strand_id
1 'polypeptide(L)'
;MDDKNSRVHSNDVTKAAKDALERRGVKIEDIAEIVYEMQKKYNDGLELEHCITSVSRVLRKREVQHAVLVGVELDELAEKKMLSYPLQQIVESDEGLFGVDETLALGSVLTYGSIALTTYGHLDKEKIGIIKKLDTKAGESVNTFLDDLVASIAASAASRIAHNMRDLEEEGDTFADVPPVALDTDEESI
;
A
#
# COMPACT_ATOMS: atom_id res chain seq x y z
N MET A 1 20.78 -25.56 1.87
CA MET A 1 20.11 -26.56 1.03
C MET A 1 18.66 -26.14 0.99
N ASP A 2 18.26 -25.46 -0.08
CA ASP A 2 16.88 -24.99 -0.23
C ASP A 2 15.99 -26.20 -0.51
N ASP A 3 15.23 -26.61 0.49
CA ASP A 3 14.11 -27.51 0.26
C ASP A 3 13.04 -26.75 -0.52
N LYS A 4 13.00 -26.99 -1.85
CA LYS A 4 12.05 -26.36 -2.77
C LYS A 4 10.59 -26.60 -2.35
N ASN A 5 10.34 -27.61 -1.51
CA ASN A 5 9.01 -27.97 -1.01
C ASN A 5 8.48 -27.06 0.12
N SER A 6 9.30 -26.12 0.62
CA SER A 6 8.90 -25.15 1.66
C SER A 6 8.47 -23.77 1.11
N ARG A 7 8.49 -23.57 -0.21
CA ARG A 7 8.21 -22.27 -0.84
C ARG A 7 6.69 -22.07 -1.01
N VAL A 8 6.17 -20.98 -0.44
CA VAL A 8 4.78 -20.56 -0.65
C VAL A 8 4.62 -20.01 -2.07
N HIS A 9 3.52 -20.36 -2.74
CA HIS A 9 3.27 -19.91 -4.11
C HIS A 9 2.95 -18.41 -4.16
N SER A 10 3.38 -17.71 -5.22
CA SER A 10 3.22 -16.24 -5.32
C SER A 10 1.75 -15.80 -5.31
N ASN A 11 0.86 -16.63 -5.85
CA ASN A 11 -0.58 -16.35 -5.85
C ASN A 11 -1.17 -16.43 -4.44
N ASP A 12 -0.71 -17.36 -3.61
CA ASP A 12 -1.16 -17.49 -2.22
C ASP A 12 -0.73 -16.27 -1.41
N VAL A 13 0.51 -15.81 -1.60
CA VAL A 13 1.02 -14.59 -0.94
C VAL A 13 0.25 -13.35 -1.39
N THR A 14 -0.03 -13.23 -2.70
CA THR A 14 -0.81 -12.12 -3.25
C THR A 14 -2.22 -12.08 -2.67
N LYS A 15 -2.89 -13.24 -2.64
CA LYS A 15 -4.23 -13.37 -2.06
C LYS A 15 -4.21 -13.04 -0.57
N ALA A 16 -3.29 -13.62 0.19
CA ALA A 16 -3.18 -13.37 1.63
C ALA A 16 -2.95 -11.88 1.96
N ALA A 17 -2.16 -11.17 1.16
CA ALA A 17 -1.94 -9.74 1.34
C ALA A 17 -3.19 -8.90 1.04
N LYS A 18 -3.95 -9.25 -0.01
CA LYS A 18 -5.25 -8.61 -0.29
C LYS A 18 -6.26 -8.88 0.81
N ASP A 19 -6.40 -10.14 1.20
CA ASP A 19 -7.27 -10.57 2.32
C ASP A 19 -6.87 -9.87 3.63
N ALA A 20 -5.58 -9.51 3.81
CA ALA A 20 -5.08 -8.74 4.95
C ALA A 20 -5.54 -7.30 4.98
N LEU A 21 -5.58 -6.62 3.85
CA LEU A 21 -6.13 -5.28 3.79
C LEU A 21 -7.66 -5.32 4.00
N GLU A 22 -8.34 -6.25 3.33
CA GLU A 22 -9.80 -6.36 3.39
C GLU A 22 -10.31 -6.68 4.80
N ARG A 23 -9.70 -7.62 5.51
CA ARG A 23 -10.09 -7.96 6.89
C ARG A 23 -9.89 -6.81 7.87
N ARG A 24 -9.04 -5.84 7.52
CA ARG A 24 -8.80 -4.59 8.26
C ARG A 24 -9.67 -3.43 7.78
N GLY A 25 -10.57 -3.68 6.84
CA GLY A 25 -11.52 -2.70 6.32
C GLY A 25 -10.91 -1.72 5.31
N VAL A 26 -9.79 -2.08 4.69
CA VAL A 26 -9.15 -1.29 3.62
C VAL A 26 -9.41 -1.97 2.28
N LYS A 27 -10.14 -1.31 1.39
CA LYS A 27 -10.33 -1.77 0.01
C LYS A 27 -9.29 -1.16 -0.92
N ILE A 28 -9.07 -1.79 -2.08
CA ILE A 28 -8.17 -1.26 -3.11
C ILE A 28 -8.64 0.11 -3.58
N GLU A 29 -9.95 0.31 -3.70
CA GLU A 29 -10.59 1.56 -4.08
C GLU A 29 -10.30 2.68 -3.09
N ASP A 30 -10.29 2.39 -1.79
CA ASP A 30 -9.97 3.39 -0.74
C ASP A 30 -8.54 3.94 -0.92
N ILE A 31 -7.59 3.08 -1.34
CA ILE A 31 -6.21 3.47 -1.63
C ILE A 31 -6.15 4.22 -2.98
N ALA A 32 -6.90 3.75 -3.98
CA ALA A 32 -6.93 4.37 -5.30
C ALA A 32 -7.50 5.79 -5.27
N GLU A 33 -8.48 6.07 -4.40
CA GLU A 33 -9.01 7.42 -4.17
C GLU A 33 -7.90 8.38 -3.73
N ILE A 34 -7.03 7.96 -2.81
CA ILE A 34 -5.86 8.75 -2.38
C ILE A 34 -4.96 9.03 -3.58
N VAL A 35 -4.61 8.00 -4.35
CA VAL A 35 -3.75 8.14 -5.55
C VAL A 35 -4.38 9.12 -6.55
N TYR A 36 -5.69 9.00 -6.77
CA TYR A 36 -6.43 9.87 -7.68
C TYR A 36 -6.38 11.32 -7.21
N GLU A 37 -6.65 11.59 -5.93
CA GLU A 37 -6.57 12.95 -5.38
C GLU A 37 -5.19 13.58 -5.53
N MET A 38 -4.13 12.80 -5.37
CA MET A 38 -2.75 13.26 -5.52
C MET A 38 -2.40 13.57 -6.97
N GLN A 39 -2.89 12.76 -7.91
CA GLN A 39 -2.43 12.76 -9.31
C GLN A 39 -3.34 13.53 -10.27
N LYS A 40 -4.65 13.64 -10.01
CA LYS A 40 -5.63 14.25 -10.94
C LYS A 40 -5.31 15.67 -11.41
N LYS A 41 -4.61 16.46 -10.58
CA LYS A 41 -4.22 17.84 -10.91
C LYS A 41 -3.07 17.93 -11.92
N TYR A 42 -2.37 16.82 -12.16
CA TYR A 42 -1.20 16.75 -13.05
C TYR A 42 -1.47 15.93 -14.31
N ASN A 43 -2.48 15.05 -14.27
CA ASN A 43 -2.72 14.04 -15.30
C ASN A 43 -4.10 14.29 -15.93
N ASP A 44 -4.12 14.87 -17.14
CA ASP A 44 -5.36 15.05 -17.89
C ASP A 44 -5.93 13.69 -18.31
N GLY A 45 -7.24 13.52 -18.18
CA GLY A 45 -7.93 12.24 -18.44
C GLY A 45 -7.66 11.13 -17.43
N LEU A 46 -6.99 11.39 -16.30
CA LEU A 46 -6.83 10.37 -15.26
C LEU A 46 -8.21 9.99 -14.69
N GLU A 47 -8.42 8.69 -14.50
CA GLU A 47 -9.64 8.11 -13.95
C GLU A 47 -9.31 7.24 -12.72
N LEU A 48 -10.30 6.95 -11.88
CA LEU A 48 -10.09 6.15 -10.67
C LEU A 48 -9.61 4.73 -11.01
N GLU A 49 -10.07 4.18 -12.12
CA GLU A 49 -9.74 2.86 -12.65
C GLU A 49 -8.24 2.74 -13.00
N HIS A 50 -7.62 3.83 -13.47
CA HIS A 50 -6.17 3.90 -13.66
C HIS A 50 -5.43 3.77 -12.32
N CYS A 51 -5.95 4.41 -11.28
CA CYS A 51 -5.40 4.35 -9.93
C CYS A 51 -5.58 2.95 -9.31
N ILE A 52 -6.75 2.32 -9.45
CA ILE A 52 -7.02 0.94 -9.01
C ILE A 52 -6.05 -0.04 -9.67
N THR A 53 -5.85 0.10 -10.99
CA THR A 53 -4.87 -0.67 -11.75
C THR A 53 -3.47 -0.48 -11.19
N SER A 54 -3.10 0.75 -10.83
CA SER A 54 -1.79 1.05 -10.26
C SER A 54 -1.58 0.43 -8.88
N VAL A 55 -2.55 0.57 -7.97
CA VAL A 55 -2.52 -0.04 -6.65
C VAL A 55 -2.42 -1.56 -6.76
N SER A 56 -3.21 -2.17 -7.65
CA SER A 56 -3.16 -3.61 -7.90
C SER A 56 -1.80 -4.09 -8.40
N ARG A 57 -1.09 -3.29 -9.22
CA ARG A 57 0.29 -3.61 -9.65
C ARG A 57 1.29 -3.52 -8.50
N VAL A 58 1.14 -2.54 -7.60
CA VAL A 58 1.97 -2.42 -6.39
C VAL A 58 1.80 -3.65 -5.50
N LEU A 59 0.56 -4.09 -5.29
CA LEU A 59 0.23 -5.27 -4.49
C LEU A 59 0.68 -6.61 -5.10
N ARG A 60 1.19 -6.64 -6.34
CA ARG A 60 1.83 -7.84 -6.94
C ARG A 60 3.32 -7.95 -6.60
N LYS A 61 3.93 -6.94 -5.96
CA LYS A 61 5.34 -6.98 -5.55
C LYS A 61 5.49 -7.73 -4.24
N ARG A 62 6.37 -8.73 -4.21
CA ARG A 62 6.61 -9.56 -3.01
C ARG A 62 7.03 -8.75 -1.78
N GLU A 63 7.89 -7.74 -1.94
CA GLU A 63 8.34 -6.92 -0.81
C GLU A 63 7.18 -6.14 -0.19
N VAL A 64 6.26 -5.60 -1.00
CA VAL A 64 5.03 -4.96 -0.53
C VAL A 64 4.13 -5.98 0.18
N GLN A 65 3.92 -7.15 -0.42
CA GLN A 65 3.08 -8.20 0.15
C GLN A 65 3.59 -8.66 1.52
N HIS A 66 4.89 -8.90 1.65
CA HIS A 66 5.49 -9.29 2.92
C HIS A 66 5.35 -8.19 3.98
N ALA A 67 5.55 -6.92 3.61
CA ALA A 67 5.36 -5.80 4.52
C ALA A 67 3.91 -5.71 5.02
N VAL A 68 2.92 -5.82 4.12
CA VAL A 68 1.50 -5.88 4.46
C VAL A 68 1.19 -7.02 5.42
N LEU A 69 1.64 -8.24 5.11
CA LEU A 69 1.38 -9.41 5.94
C LEU A 69 1.98 -9.25 7.35
N VAL A 70 3.23 -8.80 7.45
CA VAL A 70 3.90 -8.62 8.74
C VAL A 70 3.25 -7.51 9.56
N GLY A 71 3.00 -6.34 8.96
CA GLY A 71 2.43 -5.21 9.68
C GLY A 71 1.02 -5.49 10.18
N VAL A 72 0.17 -6.07 9.33
CA VAL A 72 -1.21 -6.42 9.74
C VAL A 72 -1.22 -7.45 10.87
N GLU A 73 -0.35 -8.48 10.81
CA GLU A 73 -0.26 -9.46 11.89
C GLU A 73 0.23 -8.83 13.21
N LEU A 74 1.19 -7.91 13.17
CA LEU A 74 1.67 -7.21 14.37
C LEU A 74 0.58 -6.35 15.00
N ASP A 75 -0.17 -5.60 14.19
CA ASP A 75 -1.33 -4.84 14.63
C ASP A 75 -2.40 -5.76 15.27
N GLU A 76 -2.71 -6.89 14.63
CA GLU A 76 -3.70 -7.85 15.16
C GLU A 76 -3.22 -8.50 16.47
N LEU A 77 -1.93 -8.81 16.59
CA LEU A 77 -1.36 -9.38 17.81
C LEU A 77 -1.38 -8.34 18.95
N ALA A 78 -1.11 -7.07 18.64
CA ALA A 78 -1.23 -5.99 19.60
C ALA A 78 -2.69 -5.84 20.06
N GLU A 79 -3.65 -5.84 19.15
CA GLU A 79 -5.08 -5.78 19.46
C GLU A 79 -5.53 -6.96 20.36
N LYS A 80 -5.03 -8.17 20.06
CA LYS A 80 -5.31 -9.40 20.85
C LYS A 80 -4.52 -9.51 22.15
N LYS A 81 -3.69 -8.51 22.50
CA LYS A 81 -2.83 -8.50 23.70
C LYS A 81 -1.81 -9.65 23.76
N MET A 82 -1.33 -10.08 22.59
CA MET A 82 -0.44 -11.23 22.46
C MET A 82 1.04 -10.84 22.36
N LEU A 83 1.36 -9.55 22.27
CA LEU A 83 2.74 -9.08 22.30
C LEU A 83 3.27 -9.04 23.74
N SER A 84 4.58 -9.22 23.90
CA SER A 84 5.23 -9.07 25.20
C SER A 84 5.38 -7.60 25.59
N TYR A 85 5.28 -7.29 26.87
CA TYR A 85 5.72 -5.99 27.40
C TYR A 85 7.25 -5.80 27.20
N PRO A 86 7.76 -4.62 26.78
CA PRO A 86 7.04 -3.35 26.59
C PRO A 86 6.42 -3.15 25.18
N LEU A 87 6.75 -4.01 24.21
CA LEU A 87 6.32 -3.86 22.82
C LEU A 87 4.79 -3.76 22.67
N GLN A 88 4.04 -4.53 23.46
CA GLN A 88 2.58 -4.46 23.49
C GLN A 88 2.07 -3.04 23.68
N GLN A 89 2.61 -2.32 24.67
CA GLN A 89 2.16 -0.97 24.96
C GLN A 89 2.60 0.01 23.87
N ILE A 90 3.85 -0.11 23.42
CA ILE A 90 4.44 0.74 22.38
C ILE A 90 3.58 0.72 21.10
N VAL A 91 3.30 -0.48 20.58
CA VAL A 91 2.51 -0.66 19.35
C VAL A 91 1.06 -0.27 19.58
N GLU A 92 0.43 -0.70 20.68
CA GLU A 92 -0.98 -0.38 20.91
C GLU A 92 -1.23 1.12 21.09
N SER A 93 -0.30 1.84 21.70
CA SER A 93 -0.44 3.28 21.93
C SER A 93 -0.02 4.14 20.74
N ASP A 94 0.46 3.51 19.66
CA ASP A 94 1.00 4.22 18.50
C ASP A 94 2.07 5.24 18.93
N GLU A 95 3.06 4.76 19.68
CA GLU A 95 4.03 5.65 20.34
C GLU A 95 4.87 6.38 19.30
N GLY A 96 4.71 7.70 19.13
CA GLY A 96 5.39 8.46 18.07
C GLY A 96 6.93 8.55 18.10
N LEU A 97 7.62 7.80 18.96
CA LEU A 97 9.08 7.55 18.88
C LEU A 97 9.42 6.11 18.46
N PHE A 98 8.43 5.24 18.36
CA PHE A 98 8.49 3.97 17.66
C PHE A 98 8.48 4.27 16.17
N GLY A 99 9.53 3.83 15.47
CA GLY A 99 9.74 4.15 14.05
C GLY A 99 9.81 2.92 13.15
N VAL A 100 9.32 1.77 13.63
CA VAL A 100 9.56 0.45 13.02
C VAL A 100 8.52 0.13 11.96
N ASP A 101 7.28 0.52 12.22
CA ASP A 101 6.18 0.79 11.32
C ASP A 101 6.61 1.59 10.08
N GLU A 102 7.14 2.81 10.23
CA GLU A 102 7.60 3.59 9.08
C GLU A 102 8.80 2.92 8.41
N THR A 103 9.69 2.28 9.17
CA THR A 103 10.82 1.54 8.59
C THR A 103 10.34 0.40 7.67
N LEU A 104 9.28 -0.32 8.08
CA LEU A 104 8.68 -1.39 7.28
C LEU A 104 8.00 -0.81 6.02
N ALA A 105 7.26 0.29 6.18
CA ALA A 105 6.64 1.00 5.07
C ALA A 105 7.68 1.54 4.08
N LEU A 106 8.72 2.24 4.56
CA LEU A 106 9.85 2.73 3.77
C LEU A 106 10.51 1.62 2.96
N GLY A 107 10.76 0.46 3.58
CA GLY A 107 11.31 -0.71 2.89
C GLY A 107 10.49 -1.11 1.65
N SER A 108 9.16 -1.09 1.77
CA SER A 108 8.27 -1.39 0.64
C SER A 108 8.24 -0.29 -0.43
N VAL A 109 8.31 0.99 -0.02
CA VAL A 109 8.32 2.17 -0.91
C VAL A 109 9.56 2.22 -1.80
N LEU A 110 10.73 1.82 -1.28
CA LEU A 110 12.00 1.91 -2.01
C LEU A 110 12.00 1.14 -3.35
N THR A 111 11.10 0.17 -3.51
CA THR A 111 10.89 -0.54 -4.79
C THR A 111 10.36 0.33 -5.93
N TYR A 112 9.83 1.51 -5.60
CA TYR A 112 9.25 2.49 -6.53
C TYR A 112 10.02 3.83 -6.56
N GLY A 113 11.24 3.84 -6.01
CA GLY A 113 12.19 4.94 -6.16
C GLY A 113 11.95 6.14 -5.25
N SER A 114 12.79 7.16 -5.40
CA SER A 114 12.82 8.34 -4.51
C SER A 114 11.57 9.23 -4.61
N ILE A 115 10.85 9.20 -5.75
CA ILE A 115 9.58 9.93 -5.90
C ILE A 115 8.51 9.31 -4.99
N ALA A 116 8.45 7.97 -4.92
CA ALA A 116 7.54 7.29 -4.00
C ALA A 116 7.91 7.62 -2.54
N LEU A 117 9.20 7.70 -2.21
CA LEU A 117 9.68 8.07 -0.86
C LEU A 117 9.21 9.46 -0.42
N THR A 118 9.37 10.48 -1.26
CA THR A 118 8.93 11.84 -0.92
C THR A 118 7.41 11.92 -0.81
N THR A 119 6.70 11.17 -1.65
CA THR A 119 5.23 11.07 -1.64
C THR A 119 4.72 10.39 -0.38
N TYR A 120 5.39 9.33 0.07
CA TYR A 120 5.08 8.63 1.32
C TYR A 120 5.20 9.57 2.52
N GLY A 121 6.33 10.27 2.69
CA GLY A 121 6.49 11.19 3.81
C GLY A 121 5.48 12.35 3.81
N HIS A 122 4.94 12.72 2.64
CA HIS A 122 3.83 13.66 2.57
C HIS A 122 2.50 13.05 3.05
N LEU A 123 2.19 11.83 2.59
CA LEU A 123 0.95 11.13 2.98
C LEU A 123 0.92 10.75 4.45
N ASP A 124 2.04 10.27 4.97
CA ASP A 124 2.20 9.95 6.39
C ASP A 124 1.95 11.20 7.26
N LYS A 125 2.46 12.36 6.85
CA LYS A 125 2.22 13.59 7.61
C LYS A 125 0.78 14.11 7.50
N GLU A 126 0.20 14.12 6.30
CA GLU A 126 -1.11 14.75 6.07
C GLU A 126 -2.29 13.83 6.42
N LYS A 127 -2.06 12.51 6.46
CA LYS A 127 -3.06 11.45 6.72
C LYS A 127 -4.40 11.74 6.02
N ILE A 128 -4.49 11.45 4.71
CA ILE A 128 -5.70 11.70 3.89
C ILE A 128 -6.49 10.41 3.59
N GLY A 129 -7.76 10.55 3.18
CA GLY A 129 -8.60 9.41 2.79
C GLY A 129 -8.73 8.35 3.88
N ILE A 130 -8.52 7.08 3.52
CA ILE A 130 -8.57 5.94 4.46
C ILE A 130 -7.46 5.98 5.52
N ILE A 131 -6.30 6.56 5.23
CA ILE A 131 -5.20 6.70 6.21
C ILE A 131 -5.69 7.46 7.43
N LYS A 132 -6.41 8.58 7.21
CA LYS A 132 -7.04 9.36 8.29
C LYS A 132 -8.02 8.54 9.13
N LYS A 133 -8.79 7.66 8.47
CA LYS A 133 -9.80 6.83 9.15
C LYS A 133 -9.14 5.74 10.00
N LEU A 134 -7.94 5.28 9.63
CA LEU A 134 -7.16 4.31 10.39
C LEU A 134 -6.52 4.95 11.62
N ASP A 135 -5.96 6.15 11.45
CA ASP A 135 -5.34 6.98 12.50
C ASP A 135 -6.35 7.43 13.58
N THR A 136 -7.55 7.87 13.17
CA THR A 136 -8.56 8.41 14.10
C THR A 136 -9.29 7.37 14.97
N LYS A 137 -9.01 6.07 14.79
CA LYS A 137 -9.67 4.96 15.52
C LYS A 137 -8.91 4.49 16.77
N ALA A 138 -8.07 5.35 17.32
CA ALA A 138 -7.33 5.08 18.56
C ALA A 138 -8.27 4.57 19.68
N GLY A 139 -8.06 3.32 20.10
CA GLY A 139 -8.82 2.66 21.17
C GLY A 139 -9.93 1.69 20.72
N GLU A 140 -10.34 1.71 19.44
CA GLU A 140 -11.27 0.71 18.88
C GLU A 140 -10.53 -0.39 18.10
N SER A 141 -9.41 -0.04 17.45
CA SER A 141 -8.56 -0.94 16.68
C SER A 141 -7.11 -0.45 16.69
N VAL A 142 -6.13 -1.36 16.65
CA VAL A 142 -4.70 -1.01 16.57
C VAL A 142 -4.27 -0.98 15.11
N ASN A 143 -3.89 0.16 14.55
CA ASN A 143 -3.52 0.32 13.13
C ASN A 143 -2.12 0.93 12.92
N THR A 144 -1.23 0.82 13.90
CA THR A 144 0.11 1.42 13.91
C THR A 144 0.96 1.06 12.71
N PHE A 145 0.89 -0.18 12.22
CA PHE A 145 1.59 -0.54 10.99
C PHE A 145 0.75 -0.27 9.74
N LEU A 146 -0.55 -0.50 9.83
CA LEU A 146 -1.43 -0.52 8.66
C LEU A 146 -1.57 0.85 7.98
N ASP A 147 -1.68 1.95 8.72
CA ASP A 147 -1.86 3.27 8.13
C ASP A 147 -0.64 3.72 7.31
N ASP A 148 0.57 3.46 7.81
CA ASP A 148 1.83 3.64 7.11
C ASP A 148 1.98 2.75 5.88
N LEU A 149 1.58 1.49 5.98
CA LEU A 149 1.61 0.56 4.85
C LEU A 149 0.62 0.99 3.74
N VAL A 150 -0.55 1.52 4.11
CA VAL A 150 -1.49 2.09 3.16
C VAL A 150 -0.92 3.35 2.51
N ALA A 151 -0.29 4.23 3.30
CA ALA A 151 0.42 5.41 2.78
C ALA A 151 1.53 5.01 1.79
N SER A 152 2.30 3.96 2.10
CA SER A 152 3.33 3.39 1.23
C SER A 152 2.77 2.89 -0.10
N ILE A 153 1.67 2.12 -0.07
CA ILE A 153 1.04 1.58 -1.28
C ILE A 153 0.51 2.72 -2.15
N ALA A 154 -0.17 3.71 -1.55
CA ALA A 154 -0.66 4.88 -2.26
C ALA A 154 0.49 5.68 -2.89
N ALA A 155 1.57 5.94 -2.14
CA ALA A 155 2.74 6.66 -2.64
C ALA A 155 3.43 5.92 -3.79
N SER A 156 3.57 4.60 -3.66
CA SER A 156 4.12 3.74 -4.70
C SER A 156 3.26 3.75 -5.96
N ALA A 157 1.95 3.67 -5.82
CA ALA A 157 1.00 3.69 -6.94
C ALA A 157 0.96 5.08 -7.62
N ALA A 158 1.06 6.16 -6.85
CA ALA A 158 1.17 7.53 -7.35
C ALA A 158 2.49 7.74 -8.13
N SER A 159 3.62 7.24 -7.61
CA SER A 159 4.90 7.27 -8.31
C SER A 159 4.82 6.55 -9.66
N ARG A 160 4.19 5.37 -9.71
CA ARG A 160 3.95 4.67 -10.99
C ARG A 160 3.12 5.48 -11.97
N ILE A 161 2.06 6.14 -11.52
CA ILE A 161 1.23 7.00 -12.39
C ILE A 161 2.07 8.15 -12.95
N ALA A 162 2.89 8.81 -12.12
CA ALA A 162 3.76 9.89 -12.57
C ALA A 162 4.81 9.44 -13.60
N HIS A 163 5.37 8.24 -13.46
CA HIS A 163 6.26 7.66 -14.48
C HIS A 163 5.51 7.37 -15.78
N ASN A 164 4.35 6.72 -15.70
CA ASN A 164 3.53 6.42 -16.88
C ASN A 164 3.10 7.69 -17.62
N MET A 165 2.74 8.75 -16.90
CA MET A 165 2.40 10.05 -17.48
C MET A 165 3.51 10.56 -18.40
N ARG A 166 4.77 10.44 -17.95
CA ARG A 166 5.91 10.89 -18.72
C ARG A 166 6.09 10.09 -20.00
N ASP A 167 5.89 8.78 -19.93
CA ASP A 167 5.97 7.90 -21.09
C ASP A 167 4.87 8.26 -22.13
N LEU A 168 3.64 8.54 -21.68
CA LEU A 168 2.54 8.99 -22.55
C LEU A 168 2.84 10.34 -23.20
N GLU A 169 3.36 11.31 -22.45
CA GLU A 169 3.75 12.62 -22.99
C GLU A 169 4.80 12.50 -24.10
N GLU A 170 5.74 11.55 -23.98
CA GLU A 170 6.77 11.30 -24.98
C GLU A 170 6.20 10.66 -26.26
N GLU A 171 5.10 9.93 -26.14
CA GLU A 171 4.32 9.36 -27.25
C GLU A 171 3.30 10.36 -27.85
N GLY A 172 3.06 11.49 -27.17
CA GLY A 172 2.11 12.52 -27.57
C GLY A 172 0.68 12.27 -27.09
N ASP A 173 0.51 11.36 -26.15
CA ASP A 173 -0.77 10.90 -25.59
C ASP A 173 -0.98 11.39 -24.15
N THR A 174 -2.19 11.21 -23.64
CA THR A 174 -2.57 11.45 -22.24
C THR A 174 -3.32 10.24 -21.67
N PHE A 175 -3.69 10.29 -20.38
CA PHE A 175 -4.57 9.25 -19.82
C PHE A 175 -5.98 9.26 -20.44
N ALA A 176 -6.38 10.33 -21.16
CA ALA A 176 -7.63 10.32 -21.93
C ALA A 176 -7.57 9.39 -23.15
N ASP A 177 -6.36 9.13 -23.66
CA ASP A 177 -6.13 8.36 -24.88
C ASP A 177 -5.87 6.87 -24.59
N VAL A 178 -5.56 6.54 -23.34
CA VAL A 178 -5.26 5.17 -22.89
C VAL A 178 -6.34 4.67 -21.95
N PRO A 179 -7.11 3.63 -22.31
CA PRO A 179 -8.11 3.08 -21.42
C PRO A 179 -7.44 2.38 -20.23
N PRO A 180 -8.07 2.41 -19.04
CA PRO A 180 -7.57 1.68 -17.88
C PRO A 180 -7.56 0.18 -18.18
N VAL A 181 -6.39 -0.45 -18.11
CA VAL A 181 -6.25 -1.89 -18.32
C VAL A 181 -6.78 -2.63 -17.10
N ALA A 182 -7.95 -3.26 -17.24
CA ALA A 182 -8.48 -4.15 -16.20
C ALA A 182 -7.48 -5.28 -15.92
N LEU A 183 -7.03 -5.39 -14.67
CA LEU A 183 -6.09 -6.44 -14.24
C LEU A 183 -6.78 -7.69 -13.69
N ASP A 184 -8.10 -7.65 -13.54
CA ASP A 184 -8.92 -8.75 -12.99
C ASP A 184 -9.39 -9.70 -14.09
N THR A 185 -8.46 -10.14 -14.92
CA THR A 185 -8.55 -11.49 -15.44
C THR A 185 -7.48 -12.29 -14.73
N ASP A 186 -7.92 -13.21 -13.85
CA ASP A 186 -7.14 -14.38 -13.41
C ASP A 186 -6.85 -15.32 -14.61
N GLU A 187 -6.47 -14.76 -15.75
CA GLU A 187 -6.05 -15.46 -16.95
C GLU A 187 -4.69 -14.89 -17.40
N GLU A 188 -3.71 -15.79 -17.31
CA GLU A 188 -2.42 -15.81 -18.00
C GLU A 188 -1.39 -14.74 -17.59
N SER A 189 -0.25 -15.12 -17.02
CA SER A 189 0.76 -15.90 -17.74
C SER A 189 1.57 -16.85 -16.84
N ILE A 190 1.73 -18.06 -17.37
CA ILE A 190 2.64 -19.16 -17.03
C ILE A 190 4.04 -18.71 -16.58
#